data_AF-A0A6C1S7C4-F1
#
_entry.id   AF-A0A6C1S7C4-F1
#
_cell.length_a   1.000
_cell.length_b   1.000
_cell.length_c   1.000
_cell.angle_alpha   90.00
_cell.angle_beta   90.00
_cell.angle_gamma   90.00
#
_symmetry.space_group_name_H-M   'P 1'
#
loop_
_entity.id
_entity.type
_entity.pdbx_description
1 polymer ?
#
loop_
_entity_poly.entity_id
_entity_poly.type
_entity_poly.pdbx_seq_one_letter_code
_entity_poly.pdbx_strand_id
1 'polypeptide(L)' 'MLQFQCESCGIKFEGQGTTHEYNSPVYGPCSKKVADCPQCGETIDEYRPPKQAKSKSDFRPAAPAMGSCPAGGRCCANQG' A
#
# COMPACT_ATOMS: atom_id res chain seq x y z
N MET A 1 16.45 -3.84 14.77
CA MET A 1 16.74 -5.07 14.01
C MET A 1 15.90 -4.98 12.76
N LEU A 2 16.44 -5.33 11.58
CA LEU A 2 15.72 -5.21 10.31
C LEU A 2 15.13 -6.56 9.95
N GLN A 3 13.92 -6.56 9.42
CA GLN A 3 13.23 -7.78 9.04
C GLN A 3 13.46 -8.07 7.56
N PHE A 4 13.88 -9.30 7.27
CA PHE A 4 14.09 -9.79 5.92
C PHE A 4 13.19 -10.99 5.72
N GLN A 5 12.59 -11.09 4.53
CA GLN A 5 11.75 -12.23 4.16
C GLN A 5 12.31 -12.86 2.91
N CYS A 6 12.76 -14.10 3.03
CA CYS A 6 13.20 -14.88 1.88
C CYS A 6 11.98 -15.46 1.17
N GLU A 7 11.72 -15.05 -0.07
CA GLU A 7 10.66 -15.65 -0.89
C GLU A 7 11.01 -17.08 -1.32
N SER A 8 12.30 -17.36 -1.57
CA SER A 8 12.79 -18.69 -1.94
C SER A 8 12.63 -19.72 -0.81
N CYS A 9 12.94 -19.33 0.43
CA CYS A 9 12.89 -20.21 1.60
C CYS A 9 11.59 -20.06 2.41
N GLY A 10 10.82 -19.00 2.20
CA GLY A 10 9.62 -18.67 2.98
C GLY A 10 9.89 -18.25 4.43
N ILE A 11 11.15 -18.06 4.83
CA ILE A 11 11.53 -17.72 6.21
C ILE A 11 11.62 -16.19 6.40
N LYS A 12 11.24 -15.76 7.60
CA LYS A 12 11.45 -14.39 8.07
C LYS A 12 12.55 -14.41 9.12
N PHE A 13 13.54 -13.55 8.95
CA PHE A 13 14.66 -13.45 9.88
C PHE A 13 14.99 -11.98 10.18
N GLU A 14 15.59 -11.75 11.34
CA GLU A 14 16.01 -10.44 11.79
C GLU A 14 17.53 -10.35 11.74
N GLY A 15 18.06 -9.34 11.05
CA GLY A 15 19.49 -9.21 10.80
C GLY A 15 20.00 -7.78 10.95
N GLN A 16 21.33 -7.67 11.09
CA GLN A 16 22.04 -6.40 10.88
C GLN A 16 22.13 -6.18 9.36
N GLY A 17 21.05 -5.69 8.75
CA GLY A 17 21.04 -5.37 7.32
C GLY A 17 22.20 -4.48 6.91
N THR A 18 22.92 -4.90 5.89
CA THR A 18 24.01 -4.13 5.28
C THR A 18 23.44 -3.08 4.35
N THR A 19 23.90 -1.84 4.47
CA THR A 19 23.53 -0.78 3.54
C THR A 19 24.28 -0.97 2.23
N HIS A 20 23.55 -1.24 1.15
CA HIS A 20 24.07 -1.29 -0.21
C HIS A 20 23.70 0.00 -0.93
N GLU A 21 24.71 0.81 -1.25
CA GLU A 21 24.56 2.01 -2.06
C GLU A 21 24.54 1.64 -3.55
N TYR A 22 23.55 2.14 -4.28
CA TYR A 22 23.39 1.91 -5.71
C TYR A 22 22.95 3.20 -6.38
N ASN A 23 23.43 3.44 -7.60
CA ASN A 23 23.03 4.62 -8.36
C ASN A 23 21.87 4.24 -9.29
N SER A 24 20.67 4.75 -9.01
CA SER A 24 19.52 4.55 -9.88
C SER A 24 19.56 5.58 -11.02
N PRO A 25 19.41 5.18 -12.29
CA PRO A 25 19.36 6.13 -13.40
C PRO A 25 18.16 7.11 -13.33
N VAL A 26 17.12 6.76 -12.57
CA VAL A 26 15.91 7.59 -12.42
C VAL A 26 16.00 8.52 -11.21
N TYR A 27 16.58 8.02 -10.10
CA TYR A 27 16.54 8.70 -8.79
C TYR A 27 17.90 9.17 -8.29
N GLY A 28 18.99 8.82 -8.98
CA GLY A 28 20.37 9.13 -8.57
C GLY A 28 20.88 8.22 -7.46
N PRO A 29 21.84 8.70 -6.62
CA PRO A 29 22.46 7.89 -5.58
C PRO A 29 21.44 7.49 -4.52
N CYS A 30 21.17 6.19 -4.46
CA CYS A 30 20.23 5.57 -3.53
C CYS A 30 20.96 4.59 -2.62
N SER A 31 20.34 4.28 -1.49
CA SER A 31 20.80 3.24 -0.58
C SER A 31 19.64 2.32 -0.22
N LYS A 32 19.89 1.01 -0.20
CA LYS A 32 18.95 -0.01 0.26
C LYS A 32 19.61 -0.86 1.32
N LYS A 33 18.82 -1.43 2.22
CA LYS A 33 19.33 -2.38 3.20
C LYS A 33 19.08 -3.80 2.69
N VAL A 34 20.11 -4.62 2.72
CA VAL A 34 20.07 -6.01 2.28
C VAL A 34 20.65 -6.92 3.35
N ALA A 35 20.23 -8.17 3.38
CA ALA A 35 20.84 -9.20 4.22
C ALA A 35 20.88 -10.52 3.48
N ASP A 36 21.90 -11.31 3.79
CA ASP A 36 22.11 -12.64 3.20
C ASP A 36 21.26 -13.66 3.94
N CYS A 37 20.49 -14.45 3.20
CA CYS A 37 19.68 -15.51 3.78
C CYS A 37 20.60 -16.62 4.34
N PRO A 38 20.49 -17.00 5.62
CA PRO A 38 21.34 -18.04 6.20
C PRO A 38 21.06 -19.44 5.64
N GLN A 39 19.93 -19.65 4.94
CA GLN A 39 19.60 -20.94 4.32
C GLN A 39 20.09 -21.06 2.88
N CYS A 40 19.86 -20.05 2.04
CA CYS A 40 20.17 -20.12 0.60
C CYS A 40 21.36 -19.24 0.18
N GLY A 41 21.80 -18.31 1.02
CA GLY A 41 22.87 -17.36 0.70
C GLY A 41 22.46 -16.25 -0.28
N GLU A 42 21.17 -16.13 -0.60
CA GLU A 42 20.69 -15.05 -1.47
C GLU A 42 20.66 -13.70 -0.75
N THR A 43 20.99 -12.64 -1.47
CA THR A 43 20.94 -11.27 -0.97
C THR A 43 19.51 -10.75 -1.07
N ILE A 44 18.89 -10.52 0.08
CA ILE A 44 17.47 -10.17 0.19
C ILE A 44 17.33 -8.74 0.68
N ASP A 45 16.46 -7.96 0.05
CA ASP A 45 16.17 -6.61 0.48
C ASP A 45 15.31 -6.57 1.76
N GLU A 46 15.45 -5.47 2.51
CA GLU A 46 14.65 -5.19 3.70
C GLU A 46 13.16 -5.31 3.37
N TYR A 47 12.48 -6.21 4.06
CA TYR A 47 11.03 -6.30 3.98
C TYR A 47 10.44 -5.06 4.65
N ARG A 48 10.13 -4.06 3.84
CA ARG A 48 9.42 -2.87 4.30
C ARG A 48 7.94 -3.08 4.02
N PRO A 49 7.07 -3.25 5.03
CA PRO A 49 5.64 -3.32 4.78
C PRO A 49 5.24 -2.03 4.05
N PRO A 50 4.40 -2.11 3.00
CA PRO A 50 3.89 -0.92 2.35
C PRO A 50 3.27 -0.08 3.45
N LYS A 51 3.76 1.16 3.63
CA LYS A 51 3.11 2.12 4.52
C LYS A 51 1.66 2.15 4.05
N GLN A 52 0.74 1.66 4.89
CA GLN A 52 -0.68 1.70 4.60
C GLN A 52 -0.96 3.12 4.15
N ALA A 53 -1.23 3.29 2.85
CA ALA A 53 -1.72 4.53 2.33
C ALA A 53 -3.00 4.74 3.12
N LYS A 54 -2.95 5.69 4.06
CA LYS A 54 -4.09 6.09 4.89
C LYS A 54 -5.24 6.26 3.92
N SER A 55 -6.18 5.33 3.99
CA SER A 55 -7.30 5.23 3.07
C SER A 55 -7.91 6.62 2.99
N LYS A 56 -7.89 7.23 1.81
CA LYS A 56 -8.68 8.43 1.52
C LYS A 56 -10.15 7.99 1.46
N SER A 57 -10.72 7.66 2.60
CA SER A 57 -12.15 7.43 2.76
C SER A 57 -12.76 8.66 3.41
N ASP A 58 -12.73 9.78 2.70
CA ASP A 58 -13.65 10.90 2.92
C ASP A 58 -13.61 11.84 1.71
N PHE A 59 -13.70 11.27 0.50
CA PHE A 59 -14.31 12.04 -0.59
C PHE A 59 -15.81 11.95 -0.34
N ARG A 60 -16.35 12.83 0.52
CA ARG A 60 -17.79 13.11 0.53
C ARG A 60 -18.09 13.74 -0.82
N PRO A 61 -18.79 13.08 -1.77
CA PRO A 61 -19.41 13.85 -2.83
C PRO A 61 -20.41 14.78 -2.13
N ALA A 62 -20.19 16.09 -2.27
CA ALA A 62 -21.20 17.08 -1.93
C ALA A 62 -22.48 16.65 -2.65
N ALA A 63 -23.50 16.27 -1.88
CA ALA A 63 -24.81 15.96 -2.44
C ALA A 63 -25.25 17.17 -3.28
N PRO A 64 -25.57 16.98 -4.57
CA PRO A 64 -26.16 18.06 -5.34
C PRO A 64 -27.52 18.36 -4.71
N ALA A 65 -27.76 19.65 -4.46
CA ALA A 65 -29.03 20.16 -3.98
C ALA A 65 -30.16 19.62 -4.86
N MET A 66 -30.93 18.66 -4.36
CA MET A 66 -32.08 18.11 -5.08
C MET A 66 -33.32 18.19 -4.20
N GLY A 67 -34.07 19.27 -4.46
CA GLY A 67 -35.53 19.34 -4.41
C GLY A 67 -36.21 18.72 -3.20
N SER A 68 -36.44 19.55 -2.18
CA SER A 68 -37.47 19.33 -1.18
C SER A 68 -38.84 19.21 -1.88
N CYS A 69 -39.30 17.99 -2.12
CA CYS A 69 -40.70 17.72 -2.45
C CYS A 69 -41.45 17.53 -1.11
N PRO A 70 -42.36 18.43 -0.71
CA PRO A 70 -43.08 18.29 0.54
C PRO A 70 -44.06 17.11 0.47
N ALA A 71 -44.08 16.36 1.56
CA ALA A 71 -45.00 15.25 1.80
C ALA A 71 -46.46 15.68 1.58
N GLY A 72 -47.10 15.11 0.56
CA GLY A 72 -48.55 15.24 0.34
C GLY A 72 -48.93 15.60 -1.09
N GLY A 73 -48.89 14.64 -2.01
CA GLY A 73 -49.37 14.86 -3.38
C GLY A 73 -49.06 13.74 -4.35
N ARG A 74 -49.89 12.68 -4.32
CA ARG A 74 -50.14 11.63 -5.33
C ARG A 74 -49.21 11.62 -6.57
N CYS A 75 -48.29 10.66 -6.61
CA CYS A 75 -47.76 10.13 -7.87
C CYS A 75 -47.82 8.59 -7.83
N CYS A 76 -49.02 8.07 -8.10
CA CYS A 76 -49.20 6.67 -8.46
C CYS A 76 -48.63 6.43 -9.86
N ALA A 77 -47.79 5.40 -9.96
CA ALA A 77 -47.30 4.82 -11.19
C ALA A 77 -48.41 4.10 -11.97
N ASN A 78 -48.34 4.18 -13.30
CA ASN A 78 -48.71 3.16 -14.30
C ASN A 78 -48.22 3.73 -15.65
N GLN A 79 -47.28 3.17 -16.41
CA GLN A 79 -47.19 1.83 -17.02
C GLN A 79 -48.49 1.40 -17.70
N GLY A 80 -48.52 1.44 -19.04
CA GLY A 80 -49.56 0.86 -19.89
C GLY A 80 -50.31 1.86 -20.75
#